data_AF-A0A383AQ73-F1
#
_entry.id   AF-A0A383AQ73-F1
#
_cell.length_a   1.000
_cell.length_b   1.000
_cell.length_c   1.000
_cell.angle_alpha   90.00
_cell.angle_beta   90.00
_cell.angle_gamma   90.00
#
_symmetry.space_group_name_H-M   'P 1'
#
loop_
_entity.id
_entity.type
_entity.pdbx_description
1 polymer ?
#
loop_
_entity_poly.entity_id
_entity_poly.type
_entity_poly.pdbx_seq_one_letter_code
_entity_poly.pdbx_strand_id
1 'polypeptide(L)'
;NYMREFHLSNKMMGDDYLSTDIYLRTWRIHAVSKKMTEEMSEDSYNILKAFCVGINLWIDETKNKLPLEFKILGIKPHHWIPSDVVGYARMMAHELQSSWKAEIVYGAVKQYFGEEKLRELYPEYRNSQPTISQNIKEPEIRLAYDQILEEEFLLRDILQFRSSDIGSNSWVLSGFKTKTGKPLLANDPHLQFSQPARWYEMHLKGGKFNVSGVCIAGIPVPVIGQNENCAWGFTNSMVDDVDFFIETLK
;
A
#
# COMPACT_ATOMS: atom_id res chain seq x y z
N ASN A 1 1.90 12.98 -4.29
CA ASN A 1 0.79 13.13 -5.27
C ASN A 1 -0.40 12.25 -4.93
N TYR A 2 -0.31 10.92 -5.00
CA TYR A 2 -1.36 9.97 -4.55
C TYR A 2 -2.17 10.39 -3.30
N MET A 3 -1.51 10.87 -2.26
CA MET A 3 -2.14 11.20 -0.97
C MET A 3 -3.00 12.48 -0.92
N ARG A 4 -2.63 13.49 -1.70
CA ARG A 4 -3.42 14.71 -1.89
C ARG A 4 -4.31 14.61 -3.14
N GLU A 5 -3.99 13.73 -4.07
CA GLU A 5 -4.84 13.43 -5.22
C GLU A 5 -6.13 12.72 -4.81
N PHE A 6 -6.11 11.89 -3.75
CA PHE A 6 -7.37 11.41 -3.17
C PHE A 6 -8.19 12.52 -2.54
N HIS A 7 -7.57 13.54 -1.90
CA HIS A 7 -8.31 14.71 -1.42
C HIS A 7 -9.02 15.51 -2.53
N LEU A 8 -8.76 15.16 -3.80
CA LEU A 8 -9.22 15.82 -5.00
C LEU A 8 -9.94 14.85 -5.95
N SER A 9 -10.23 13.59 -5.57
CA SER A 9 -10.86 12.63 -6.49
C SER A 9 -12.23 13.11 -6.98
N ASN A 10 -13.11 13.61 -6.11
CA ASN A 10 -14.34 14.29 -6.58
C ASN A 10 -13.99 15.54 -7.43
N LYS A 11 -13.11 16.40 -6.93
CA LYS A 11 -12.78 17.67 -7.61
C LYS A 11 -12.17 17.50 -9.00
N MET A 12 -11.53 16.36 -9.27
CA MET A 12 -10.88 16.03 -10.54
C MET A 12 -11.71 15.09 -11.42
N MET A 13 -12.42 14.13 -10.81
CA MET A 13 -13.07 13.02 -11.51
C MET A 13 -14.62 13.07 -11.42
N GLY A 14 -15.17 14.06 -10.72
CA GLY A 14 -16.61 14.31 -10.60
C GLY A 14 -17.28 13.66 -9.39
N ASP A 15 -18.58 13.90 -9.25
CA ASP A 15 -19.38 13.44 -8.11
C ASP A 15 -19.47 11.92 -7.99
N ASP A 16 -19.21 11.19 -9.08
CA ASP A 16 -19.17 9.72 -9.12
C ASP A 16 -18.11 9.11 -8.17
N TYR A 17 -17.11 9.89 -7.74
CA TYR A 17 -16.05 9.44 -6.83
C TYR A 17 -16.12 10.04 -5.42
N LEU A 18 -17.23 10.72 -5.10
CA LEU A 18 -17.39 11.34 -3.78
C LEU A 18 -17.40 10.31 -2.64
N SER A 19 -18.09 9.19 -2.82
CA SER A 19 -18.21 8.16 -1.79
C SER A 19 -16.85 7.51 -1.51
N THR A 20 -16.07 7.23 -2.55
CA THR A 20 -14.70 6.71 -2.42
C THR A 20 -13.73 7.72 -1.81
N ASP A 21 -13.87 9.03 -2.09
CA ASP A 21 -13.11 10.07 -1.38
C ASP A 21 -13.40 10.03 0.13
N ILE A 22 -14.68 9.99 0.49
CA ILE A 22 -15.11 9.91 1.89
C ILE A 22 -14.55 8.65 2.54
N TYR A 23 -14.70 7.50 1.88
CA TYR A 23 -14.19 6.21 2.34
C TYR A 23 -12.67 6.28 2.62
N LEU A 24 -11.88 6.72 1.66
CA LEU A 24 -10.43 6.84 1.84
C LEU A 24 -10.01 7.84 2.92
N ARG A 25 -10.79 8.89 3.15
CA ARG A 25 -10.54 9.82 4.26
C ARG A 25 -10.75 9.18 5.62
N THR A 26 -11.59 8.14 5.73
CA THR A 26 -11.78 7.41 7.00
C THR A 26 -10.51 6.69 7.46
N TRP A 27 -9.64 6.30 6.52
CA TRP A 27 -8.31 5.74 6.83
C TRP A 27 -7.33 6.77 7.39
N ARG A 28 -7.66 8.07 7.32
CA ARG A 28 -6.89 9.20 7.88
C ARG A 28 -5.42 9.20 7.49
N ILE A 29 -5.09 8.66 6.32
CA ILE A 29 -3.71 8.41 5.91
C ILE A 29 -2.89 9.71 5.97
N HIS A 30 -3.44 10.85 5.55
CA HIS A 30 -2.75 12.13 5.59
C HIS A 30 -2.41 12.59 7.02
N ALA A 31 -3.37 12.48 7.94
CA ALA A 31 -3.16 12.87 9.35
C ALA A 31 -2.13 11.95 10.03
N VAL A 32 -2.23 10.64 9.79
CA VAL A 32 -1.28 9.64 10.30
C VAL A 32 0.13 9.92 9.76
N SER A 33 0.25 10.23 8.47
CA SER A 33 1.54 10.49 7.84
C SER A 33 2.23 11.72 8.39
N LYS A 34 1.46 12.78 8.69
CA LYS A 34 1.99 13.96 9.35
C LYS A 34 2.54 13.62 10.74
N LYS A 35 1.75 12.91 11.56
CA LYS A 35 2.17 12.47 12.89
C LYS A 35 3.42 11.60 12.84
N MET A 36 3.45 10.58 11.97
CA MET A 36 4.63 9.72 11.78
C MET A 36 5.87 10.51 11.33
N THR A 37 5.68 11.59 10.57
CA THR A 37 6.77 12.47 10.16
C THR A 37 7.29 13.35 11.29
N GLU A 38 6.44 13.73 12.23
CA GLU A 38 6.83 14.49 13.43
C GLU A 38 7.57 13.61 14.45
N GLU A 39 7.29 12.31 14.46
CA GLU A 39 7.84 11.34 15.41
C GLU A 39 9.08 10.58 14.90
N MET A 40 9.44 10.70 13.61
CA MET A 40 10.59 9.98 13.04
C MET A 40 11.93 10.55 13.50
N SER A 41 12.99 9.74 13.40
CA SER A 41 14.35 10.21 13.71
C SER A 41 14.79 11.34 12.79
N GLU A 42 15.64 12.23 13.31
CA GLU A 42 16.22 13.34 12.55
C GLU A 42 16.92 12.86 11.26
N ASP A 43 17.64 11.74 11.33
CA ASP A 43 18.28 11.11 10.17
C ASP A 43 17.26 10.74 9.08
N SER A 44 16.15 10.09 9.45
CA SER A 44 15.11 9.69 8.50
C SER A 44 14.43 10.92 7.89
N TYR A 45 14.11 11.91 8.73
CA TYR A 45 13.51 13.16 8.30
C TYR A 45 14.39 13.89 7.28
N ASN A 46 15.70 13.98 7.55
CA ASN A 46 16.65 14.66 6.67
C ASN A 46 16.80 13.96 5.32
N ILE A 47 16.77 12.62 5.29
CA ILE A 47 16.74 11.84 4.04
C ILE A 47 15.49 12.17 3.22
N LEU A 48 14.30 12.10 3.84
CA LEU A 48 13.04 12.41 3.15
C LEU A 48 12.99 13.87 2.68
N LYS A 49 13.51 14.80 3.48
CA LYS A 49 13.59 16.22 3.14
C LYS A 49 14.49 16.44 1.92
N ALA A 50 15.68 15.85 1.89
CA ALA A 50 16.59 15.96 0.74
C ALA A 50 15.97 15.39 -0.54
N PHE A 51 15.27 14.26 -0.44
CA PHE A 51 14.53 13.69 -1.56
C PHE A 51 13.43 14.62 -2.09
N CYS A 52 12.64 15.22 -1.19
CA CYS A 52 11.60 16.18 -1.56
C CYS A 52 12.20 17.43 -2.23
N VAL A 53 13.36 17.91 -1.80
CA VAL A 53 14.06 19.03 -2.47
C VAL A 53 14.37 18.70 -3.93
N GLY A 54 14.86 17.49 -4.23
CA GLY A 54 15.10 17.06 -5.60
C GLY A 54 13.83 16.99 -6.46
N ILE A 55 12.74 16.44 -5.90
CA ILE A 55 11.44 16.42 -6.58
C ILE A 55 10.95 17.84 -6.87
N ASN A 56 11.04 18.74 -5.89
CA ASN A 56 10.55 20.10 -6.01
C ASN A 56 11.36 20.92 -7.02
N LEU A 57 12.68 20.70 -7.07
CA LEU A 57 13.53 21.29 -8.09
C LEU A 57 13.07 20.86 -9.50
N TRP A 58 12.81 19.56 -9.70
CA TRP A 58 12.31 19.07 -10.98
C TRP A 58 10.93 19.65 -11.33
N ILE A 59 10.03 19.78 -10.36
CA ILE A 59 8.72 20.42 -10.53
C ILE A 59 8.90 21.86 -11.03
N ASP A 60 9.79 22.63 -10.40
CA ASP A 60 10.05 24.03 -10.75
C ASP A 60 10.68 24.17 -12.14
N GLU A 61 11.58 23.26 -12.51
CA GLU A 61 12.25 23.24 -13.82
C GLU A 61 11.32 22.82 -14.96
N THR A 62 10.37 21.92 -14.68
CA THR A 62 9.46 21.37 -15.70
C THR A 62 8.51 22.42 -16.27
N LYS A 63 8.13 23.45 -15.49
CA LYS A 63 7.21 24.54 -15.89
C LYS A 63 5.98 24.02 -16.64
N ASN A 64 5.91 24.19 -17.97
CA ASN A 64 4.80 23.78 -18.83
C ASN A 64 4.99 22.41 -19.51
N LYS A 65 6.14 21.75 -19.28
CA LYS A 65 6.46 20.41 -19.83
C LYS A 65 5.91 19.28 -18.96
N LEU A 66 4.73 19.48 -18.38
CA LEU A 66 4.09 18.48 -17.53
C LEU A 66 3.70 17.24 -18.35
N PRO A 67 3.68 16.04 -17.72
CA PRO A 67 3.06 14.85 -18.28
C PRO A 67 1.62 15.12 -18.75
N LEU A 68 1.13 14.29 -19.66
CA LEU A 68 -0.15 14.50 -20.33
C LEU A 68 -1.31 14.52 -19.33
N GLU A 69 -1.23 13.69 -18.30
CA GLU A 69 -2.22 13.52 -17.23
C GLU A 69 -2.49 14.86 -16.51
N PHE A 70 -1.42 15.59 -16.13
CA PHE A 70 -1.53 16.91 -15.51
C PHE A 70 -2.21 17.93 -16.44
N LYS A 71 -1.93 17.86 -17.74
CA LYS A 71 -2.51 18.77 -18.74
C LYS A 71 -4.00 18.49 -18.97
N ILE A 72 -4.37 17.22 -19.08
CA ILE A 72 -5.78 16.80 -19.26
C ILE A 72 -6.60 17.19 -18.04
N LEU A 73 -6.09 16.92 -16.83
CA LEU A 73 -6.79 17.21 -15.58
C LEU A 73 -6.75 18.70 -15.20
N GLY A 74 -5.96 19.53 -15.90
CA GLY A 74 -5.83 20.95 -15.59
C GLY A 74 -5.18 21.25 -14.24
N ILE A 75 -4.38 20.31 -13.73
CA ILE A 75 -3.73 20.39 -12.40
C ILE A 75 -2.23 20.66 -12.54
N LYS A 76 -1.65 21.26 -11.51
CA LYS A 76 -0.21 21.45 -11.39
C LYS A 76 0.33 20.58 -10.25
N PRO A 77 1.51 19.96 -10.41
CA PRO A 77 2.13 19.24 -9.30
C PRO A 77 2.43 20.22 -8.15
N HIS A 78 2.16 19.81 -6.92
CA HIS A 78 2.54 20.58 -5.73
C HIS A 78 3.93 20.20 -5.25
N HIS A 79 4.58 21.09 -4.51
CA HIS A 79 5.85 20.78 -3.85
C HIS A 79 5.67 19.72 -2.77
N TRP A 80 6.40 18.63 -2.91
CA TRP A 80 6.45 17.54 -1.96
C TRP A 80 7.08 17.98 -0.64
N ILE A 81 6.53 17.44 0.44
CA ILE A 81 7.08 17.50 1.78
C ILE A 81 7.26 16.08 2.33
N PRO A 82 8.09 15.85 3.38
CA PRO A 82 8.35 14.51 3.89
C PRO A 82 7.10 13.67 4.21
N SER A 83 6.03 14.31 4.70
CA SER A 83 4.76 13.61 4.98
C SER A 83 4.04 13.11 3.73
N ASP A 84 4.32 13.65 2.54
CA ASP A 84 3.78 13.12 1.27
C ASP A 84 4.43 11.77 0.93
N VAL A 85 5.72 11.61 1.22
CA VAL A 85 6.47 10.36 1.05
C VAL A 85 5.95 9.29 2.02
N VAL A 86 5.82 9.64 3.30
CA VAL A 86 5.26 8.74 4.32
C VAL A 86 3.83 8.33 3.97
N GLY A 87 3.03 9.27 3.49
CA GLY A 87 1.66 8.97 3.09
C GLY A 87 1.59 8.06 1.89
N TYR A 88 2.46 8.24 0.89
CA TYR A 88 2.51 7.32 -0.23
C TYR A 88 2.87 5.89 0.24
N ALA A 89 3.83 5.75 1.14
CA ALA A 89 4.16 4.45 1.74
C ALA A 89 2.97 3.82 2.48
N ARG A 90 2.17 4.62 3.18
CA ARG A 90 0.94 4.15 3.86
C ARG A 90 -0.17 3.78 2.88
N MET A 91 -0.30 4.50 1.75
CA MET A 91 -1.22 4.13 0.68
C MET A 91 -0.83 2.78 0.05
N MET A 92 0.47 2.57 -0.20
CA MET A 92 1.00 1.28 -0.65
C MET A 92 0.71 0.17 0.36
N ALA A 93 0.81 0.44 1.67
CA ALA A 93 0.46 -0.54 2.70
C ALA A 93 -1.03 -0.93 2.66
N HIS A 94 -1.94 0.03 2.51
CA HIS A 94 -3.37 -0.24 2.31
C HIS A 94 -3.62 -1.05 1.02
N GLU A 95 -2.95 -0.69 -0.06
CA GLU A 95 -3.10 -1.38 -1.34
C GLU A 95 -2.69 -2.86 -1.25
N LEU A 96 -1.55 -3.15 -0.62
CA LEU A 96 -0.96 -4.49 -0.47
C LEU A 96 -1.63 -5.35 0.61
N GLN A 97 -2.53 -4.76 1.39
CA GLN A 97 -3.29 -5.44 2.41
C GLN A 97 -4.44 -6.26 1.78
N SER A 98 -4.56 -7.53 2.18
CA SER A 98 -5.55 -8.47 1.62
C SER A 98 -6.52 -9.05 2.66
N SER A 99 -6.21 -8.90 3.95
CA SER A 99 -6.92 -9.52 5.07
C SER A 99 -8.38 -9.09 5.17
N TRP A 100 -8.69 -7.87 4.75
CA TRP A 100 -10.04 -7.29 4.76
C TRP A 100 -11.02 -8.15 3.96
N LYS A 101 -10.55 -8.74 2.85
CA LYS A 101 -11.42 -9.46 1.93
C LYS A 101 -12.00 -10.70 2.59
N ALA A 102 -11.20 -11.43 3.34
CA ALA A 102 -11.68 -12.62 4.05
C ALA A 102 -12.75 -12.22 5.09
N GLU A 103 -12.47 -11.23 5.93
CA GLU A 103 -13.40 -10.81 6.99
C GLU A 103 -14.72 -10.26 6.44
N ILE A 104 -14.65 -9.34 5.47
CA ILE A 104 -15.81 -8.66 4.92
C ILE A 104 -16.64 -9.60 4.04
N VAL A 105 -16.01 -10.40 3.17
CA VAL A 105 -16.74 -11.33 2.29
C VAL A 105 -17.37 -12.46 3.11
N TYR A 106 -16.63 -13.08 4.04
CA TYR A 106 -17.18 -14.17 4.85
C TYR A 106 -18.24 -13.68 5.85
N GLY A 107 -18.06 -12.48 6.41
CA GLY A 107 -19.08 -11.81 7.21
C GLY A 107 -20.36 -11.57 6.42
N ALA A 108 -20.25 -11.04 5.20
CA ALA A 108 -21.39 -10.86 4.29
C ALA A 108 -22.09 -12.19 3.98
N VAL A 109 -21.33 -13.22 3.58
CA VAL A 109 -21.90 -14.56 3.27
C VAL A 109 -22.67 -15.11 4.46
N LYS A 110 -22.10 -15.03 5.67
CA LYS A 110 -22.76 -15.48 6.89
C LYS A 110 -24.07 -14.71 7.14
N GLN A 111 -24.08 -13.39 6.98
CA GLN A 111 -25.30 -12.60 7.22
C GLN A 111 -26.38 -12.80 6.16
N TYR A 112 -26.01 -12.99 4.90
CA TYR A 112 -26.96 -13.14 3.80
C TYR A 112 -27.49 -14.57 3.67
N PHE A 113 -26.62 -15.57 3.83
CA PHE A 113 -26.91 -16.97 3.50
C PHE A 113 -26.79 -17.92 4.70
N GLY A 114 -26.37 -17.42 5.86
CA GLY A 114 -26.22 -18.20 7.08
C GLY A 114 -24.88 -18.93 7.18
N GLU A 115 -24.62 -19.41 8.39
CA GLU A 115 -23.41 -20.13 8.79
C GLU A 115 -23.15 -21.41 7.97
N GLU A 116 -24.20 -22.12 7.57
CA GLU A 116 -24.09 -23.35 6.77
C GLU A 116 -23.44 -23.06 5.40
N LYS A 117 -23.88 -21.99 4.73
CA LYS A 117 -23.32 -21.59 3.44
C LYS A 117 -21.87 -21.12 3.58
N LEU A 118 -21.53 -20.42 4.67
CA LEU A 118 -20.15 -20.05 4.93
C LEU A 118 -19.25 -21.29 5.06
N ARG A 119 -19.71 -22.35 5.74
CA ARG A 119 -18.94 -23.60 5.90
C ARG A 119 -18.72 -24.36 4.60
N GLU A 120 -19.59 -24.20 3.60
CA GLU A 120 -19.33 -24.74 2.26
C GLU A 120 -18.13 -24.05 1.59
N LEU A 121 -17.93 -22.74 1.85
CA LEU A 121 -16.82 -21.95 1.27
C LEU A 121 -15.53 -22.05 2.09
N TYR A 122 -15.65 -22.14 3.42
CA TYR A 122 -14.53 -22.25 4.34
C TYR A 122 -14.75 -23.41 5.33
N PRO A 123 -14.50 -24.67 4.92
CA PRO A 123 -14.79 -25.86 5.73
C PRO A 123 -14.03 -25.93 7.05
N GLU A 124 -12.90 -25.23 7.15
CA GLU A 124 -12.08 -25.16 8.36
C GLU A 124 -12.59 -24.11 9.37
N TYR A 125 -13.65 -23.36 9.05
CA TYR A 125 -14.32 -22.47 9.98
C TYR A 125 -14.94 -23.28 11.12
N ARG A 126 -14.18 -23.40 12.21
CA ARG A 126 -14.61 -24.07 13.44
C ARG A 126 -14.94 -23.02 14.48
N ASN A 127 -16.03 -23.23 15.20
CA ASN A 127 -16.41 -22.45 16.38
C ASN A 127 -15.37 -22.52 17.53
N SER A 128 -14.30 -23.31 17.37
CA SER A 128 -13.22 -23.47 18.34
C SER A 128 -11.98 -22.62 18.04
N GLN A 129 -11.96 -21.85 16.94
CA GLN A 129 -10.85 -20.92 16.70
C GLN A 129 -10.88 -19.81 17.76
N PRO A 130 -9.71 -19.38 18.28
CA PRO A 130 -9.65 -18.29 19.24
C PRO A 130 -10.19 -17.02 18.58
N THR A 131 -11.21 -16.43 19.19
CA THR A 131 -11.78 -15.14 18.79
C THR A 131 -11.25 -14.04 19.70
N ILE A 132 -10.98 -12.86 19.12
CA ILE A 132 -10.51 -11.69 19.88
C ILE A 132 -11.62 -11.17 20.82
N SER A 133 -12.89 -11.40 20.46
CA SER A 133 -14.07 -10.98 21.23
C SER A 133 -14.96 -12.17 21.61
N GLN A 134 -15.36 -12.22 22.88
CA GLN A 134 -16.32 -13.19 23.42
C GLN A 134 -17.73 -12.57 23.48
N ASN A 135 -18.77 -13.39 23.26
CA ASN A 135 -20.18 -12.96 23.34
C ASN A 135 -20.54 -11.83 22.35
N ILE A 136 -20.08 -11.93 21.10
CA ILE A 136 -20.51 -11.04 20.03
C ILE A 136 -22.02 -11.21 19.86
N LYS A 137 -22.80 -10.17 20.20
CA LYS A 137 -24.13 -10.04 19.61
C LYS A 137 -23.89 -9.84 18.12
N GLU A 138 -24.54 -10.62 17.27
CA GLU A 138 -24.45 -10.47 15.82
C GLU A 138 -25.55 -9.49 15.37
N PRO A 139 -25.30 -8.17 15.33
CA PRO A 139 -26.29 -7.24 14.77
C PRO A 139 -26.43 -7.50 13.27
N GLU A 140 -27.61 -7.23 12.72
CA GLU A 140 -27.78 -7.20 11.28
C GLU A 140 -27.07 -5.96 10.71
N ILE A 141 -25.92 -6.19 10.07
CA ILE A 141 -25.02 -5.15 9.54
C ILE A 141 -24.71 -5.40 8.05
N ARG A 142 -25.61 -6.09 7.34
CA ARG A 142 -25.52 -6.37 5.89
C ARG A 142 -25.13 -5.13 5.08
N LEU A 143 -25.79 -4.00 5.34
CA LEU A 143 -25.50 -2.73 4.68
C LEU A 143 -24.06 -2.26 4.85
N ALA A 144 -23.43 -2.50 6.01
CA ALA A 144 -22.04 -2.13 6.24
C ALA A 144 -21.10 -3.01 5.41
N TYR A 145 -21.38 -4.32 5.31
CA TYR A 145 -20.63 -5.21 4.43
C TYR A 145 -20.75 -4.79 2.96
N ASP A 146 -21.96 -4.48 2.50
CA ASP A 146 -22.19 -4.04 1.11
C ASP A 146 -21.40 -2.76 0.79
N GLN A 147 -21.47 -1.75 1.68
CA GLN A 147 -20.74 -0.50 1.53
C GLN A 147 -19.22 -0.72 1.48
N ILE A 148 -18.67 -1.53 2.38
CA ILE A 148 -17.22 -1.80 2.39
C ILE A 148 -16.81 -2.55 1.13
N LEU A 149 -17.58 -3.55 0.69
CA LEU A 149 -17.30 -4.31 -0.54
C LEU A 149 -17.32 -3.40 -1.76
N GLU A 150 -18.36 -2.58 -1.92
CA GLU A 150 -18.49 -1.65 -3.04
C GLU A 150 -17.32 -0.68 -3.11
N GLU A 151 -16.98 -0.03 -1.98
CA GLU A 151 -15.89 0.95 -1.94
C GLU A 151 -14.51 0.32 -2.13
N GLU A 152 -14.22 -0.83 -1.50
CA GLU A 152 -12.94 -1.52 -1.70
C GLU A 152 -12.77 -2.01 -3.14
N PHE A 153 -13.82 -2.56 -3.76
CA PHE A 153 -13.72 -2.99 -5.15
C PHE A 153 -13.56 -1.82 -6.11
N LEU A 154 -14.33 -0.73 -5.92
CA LEU A 154 -14.22 0.48 -6.72
C LEU A 154 -12.83 1.11 -6.58
N LEU A 155 -12.33 1.24 -5.36
CA LEU A 155 -10.99 1.76 -5.09
C LEU A 155 -9.90 0.92 -5.76
N ARG A 156 -9.99 -0.42 -5.66
CA ARG A 156 -9.03 -1.33 -6.28
C ARG A 156 -9.12 -1.32 -7.80
N ASP A 157 -10.28 -1.05 -8.37
CA ASP A 157 -10.43 -0.83 -9.82
C ASP A 157 -9.74 0.47 -10.26
N ILE A 158 -9.97 1.57 -9.55
CA ILE A 158 -9.35 2.88 -9.83
C ILE A 158 -7.82 2.78 -9.74
N LEU A 159 -7.33 2.11 -8.70
CA LEU A 159 -5.89 1.91 -8.46
C LEU A 159 -5.26 0.84 -9.36
N GLN A 160 -6.04 0.24 -10.27
CA GLN A 160 -5.62 -0.86 -11.14
C GLN A 160 -4.96 -1.99 -10.33
N PHE A 161 -5.58 -2.34 -9.21
CA PHE A 161 -5.10 -3.36 -8.29
C PHE A 161 -5.99 -4.62 -8.28
N ARG A 162 -6.90 -4.76 -9.25
CA ARG A 162 -7.53 -6.06 -9.56
C ARG A 162 -6.55 -6.91 -10.35
N SER A 163 -5.69 -7.66 -9.68
CA SER A 163 -4.95 -8.74 -10.34
C SER A 163 -5.13 -10.05 -9.59
N SER A 164 -5.33 -11.13 -10.36
CA SER A 164 -5.27 -12.52 -9.94
C SER A 164 -3.84 -13.05 -9.80
N ASP A 165 -2.85 -12.23 -10.15
CA ASP A 165 -1.43 -12.59 -10.24
C ASP A 165 -0.66 -11.98 -9.05
N ILE A 166 -1.20 -12.17 -7.84
CA ILE A 166 -0.59 -11.68 -6.61
C ILE A 166 0.39 -12.73 -6.12
N GLY A 167 1.67 -12.41 -6.16
CA GLY A 167 2.73 -13.29 -5.72
C GLY A 167 4.07 -12.57 -5.72
N SER A 168 5.09 -13.24 -5.22
CA SER A 168 6.48 -12.82 -5.39
C SER A 168 7.34 -14.03 -5.05
N ASN A 169 8.51 -14.14 -5.68
CA ASN A 169 9.49 -15.17 -5.31
C ASN A 169 10.67 -14.53 -4.57
N SER A 170 11.20 -15.25 -3.58
CA SER A 170 12.47 -14.88 -2.93
C SER A 170 13.20 -16.11 -2.44
N TRP A 171 14.38 -16.36 -3.00
CA TRP A 171 15.24 -17.49 -2.66
C TRP A 171 16.61 -17.00 -2.19
N VAL A 172 17.11 -17.63 -1.12
CA VAL A 172 18.48 -17.46 -0.65
C VAL A 172 19.17 -18.82 -0.66
N LEU A 173 20.33 -18.89 -1.30
CA LEU A 173 21.18 -20.06 -1.30
C LEU A 173 22.43 -19.80 -0.44
N SER A 174 22.66 -20.64 0.56
CA SER A 174 23.87 -20.60 1.37
C SER A 174 25.12 -20.80 0.51
N GLY A 175 26.21 -20.10 0.85
CA GLY A 175 27.49 -20.21 0.14
C GLY A 175 28.02 -21.65 0.06
N PHE A 176 27.70 -22.51 1.03
CA PHE A 176 28.05 -23.94 1.03
C PHE A 176 27.47 -24.70 -0.18
N LYS A 177 26.37 -24.20 -0.76
CA LYS A 177 25.70 -24.80 -1.93
C LYS A 177 26.09 -24.12 -3.25
N THR A 178 27.12 -23.26 -3.26
CA THR A 178 27.52 -22.46 -4.44
C THR A 178 28.97 -22.76 -4.83
N LYS A 179 29.30 -22.64 -6.13
CA LYS A 179 30.68 -22.81 -6.61
C LYS A 179 31.64 -21.74 -6.09
N THR A 180 31.15 -20.54 -5.79
CA THR A 180 31.95 -19.40 -5.34
C THR A 180 32.18 -19.39 -3.83
N GLY A 181 31.46 -20.22 -3.07
CA GLY A 181 31.44 -20.17 -1.61
C GLY A 181 30.72 -18.94 -1.04
N LYS A 182 30.02 -18.13 -1.87
CA LYS A 182 29.31 -16.91 -1.47
C LYS A 182 27.80 -17.10 -1.59
N PRO A 183 26.98 -16.50 -0.71
CA PRO A 183 25.53 -16.62 -0.80
C PRO A 183 24.98 -16.05 -2.12
N LEU A 184 23.88 -16.61 -2.60
CA LEU A 184 23.12 -16.07 -3.74
C LEU A 184 21.72 -15.67 -3.25
N LEU A 185 21.26 -14.50 -3.68
CA LEU A 185 19.88 -14.02 -3.48
C LEU A 185 19.23 -13.87 -4.86
N ALA A 186 18.01 -14.36 -4.99
CA ALA A 186 17.12 -14.06 -6.11
C ALA A 186 15.79 -13.58 -5.56
N ASN A 187 15.41 -12.33 -5.85
CA ASN A 187 14.12 -11.76 -5.45
C ASN A 187 13.41 -11.21 -6.68
N ASP A 188 12.16 -11.61 -6.84
CA ASP A 188 11.34 -11.42 -8.03
C ASP A 188 9.94 -10.97 -7.57
N PRO A 189 9.77 -9.67 -7.26
CA PRO A 189 8.51 -9.12 -6.79
C PRO A 189 7.51 -8.95 -7.94
N HIS A 190 6.27 -9.40 -7.77
CA HIS A 190 5.21 -9.21 -8.77
C HIS A 190 4.23 -8.15 -8.29
N LEU A 191 4.15 -7.04 -9.03
CA LEU A 191 3.12 -6.02 -8.90
C LEU A 191 2.53 -5.73 -10.27
N GLN A 192 1.28 -5.30 -10.30
CA GLN A 192 0.58 -4.95 -11.54
C GLN A 192 1.40 -3.94 -12.37
N PHE A 193 1.56 -4.24 -13.65
CA PHE A 193 2.16 -3.32 -14.61
C PHE A 193 1.26 -2.08 -14.76
N SER A 194 1.82 -0.90 -14.51
CA SER A 194 1.10 0.37 -14.42
C SER A 194 1.95 1.54 -14.92
N GLN A 195 1.30 2.66 -15.24
CA GLN A 195 1.94 3.93 -15.56
C GLN A 195 1.35 5.02 -14.62
N PRO A 196 2.15 5.69 -13.80
CA PRO A 196 3.61 5.55 -13.65
C PRO A 196 4.04 4.18 -13.12
N ALA A 197 5.23 3.73 -13.52
CA ALA A 197 5.78 2.47 -13.03
C ALA A 197 5.99 2.53 -11.50
N ARG A 198 5.56 1.47 -10.81
CA ARG A 198 5.75 1.33 -9.35
C ARG A 198 7.23 1.16 -8.98
N TRP A 199 7.95 0.39 -9.77
CA TRP A 199 9.37 0.11 -9.56
C TRP A 199 10.24 1.01 -10.44
N TYR A 200 11.34 1.50 -9.89
CA TYR A 200 12.43 2.11 -10.65
C TYR A 200 13.77 1.66 -10.09
N GLU A 201 14.76 1.51 -10.97
CA GLU A 201 16.12 1.13 -10.56
C GLU A 201 16.94 2.37 -10.15
N MET A 202 17.76 2.22 -9.12
CA MET A 202 18.64 3.28 -8.65
C MET A 202 19.97 2.70 -8.15
N HIS A 203 21.06 3.37 -8.50
CA HIS A 203 22.34 3.25 -7.81
C HIS A 203 22.61 4.56 -7.06
N LEU A 204 22.53 4.52 -5.73
CA LEU A 204 22.81 5.66 -4.86
C LEU A 204 24.23 5.55 -4.33
N LYS A 205 25.09 6.49 -4.75
CA LYS A 205 26.49 6.56 -4.34
C LYS A 205 26.83 7.95 -3.79
N GLY A 206 27.23 8.03 -2.52
CA GLY A 206 27.63 9.27 -1.86
C GLY A 206 27.55 9.18 -0.34
N GLY A 207 28.49 9.82 0.36
CA GLY A 207 28.58 9.74 1.83
C GLY A 207 28.67 8.29 2.32
N LYS A 208 27.72 7.87 3.15
CA LYS A 208 27.62 6.50 3.67
C LYS A 208 26.93 5.50 2.72
N PHE A 209 26.47 5.94 1.55
CA PHE A 209 25.71 5.12 0.61
C PHE A 209 26.59 4.66 -0.55
N ASN A 210 26.59 3.36 -0.80
CA ASN A 210 26.92 2.75 -2.08
C ASN A 210 26.00 1.54 -2.28
N VAL A 211 24.75 1.83 -2.64
CA VAL A 211 23.67 0.82 -2.68
C VAL A 211 22.99 0.86 -4.05
N SER A 212 22.73 -0.31 -4.61
CA SER A 212 22.04 -0.45 -5.90
C SER A 212 20.86 -1.40 -5.78
N GLY A 213 19.80 -1.15 -6.52
CA GLY A 213 18.63 -2.02 -6.53
C GLY A 213 17.39 -1.31 -7.06
N VAL A 214 16.23 -1.80 -6.64
CA VAL A 214 14.93 -1.25 -7.03
C VAL A 214 14.26 -0.51 -5.88
N CYS A 215 13.67 0.63 -6.21
CA CYS A 215 12.93 1.50 -5.33
C CYS A 215 11.46 1.46 -5.74
N ILE A 216 10.56 1.65 -4.77
CA ILE A 216 9.17 2.00 -5.08
C ILE A 216 9.14 3.51 -5.39
N ALA A 217 8.46 3.93 -6.45
CA ALA A 217 8.28 5.33 -6.81
C ALA A 217 7.92 6.19 -5.58
N GLY A 218 8.68 7.24 -5.30
CA GLY A 218 8.47 8.06 -4.09
C GLY A 218 9.20 7.59 -2.83
N ILE A 219 9.92 6.46 -2.85
CA ILE A 219 10.79 6.00 -1.77
C ILE A 219 12.26 6.26 -2.13
N PRO A 220 13.05 6.98 -1.30
CA PRO A 220 14.35 7.51 -1.70
C PRO A 220 15.53 6.51 -1.64
N VAL A 221 15.27 5.24 -1.37
CA VAL A 221 16.31 4.22 -1.16
C VAL A 221 15.89 2.88 -1.76
N PRO A 222 16.84 2.06 -2.25
CA PRO A 222 16.52 0.71 -2.73
C PRO A 222 15.92 -0.15 -1.61
N VAL A 223 14.68 -0.57 -1.78
CA VAL A 223 13.97 -1.42 -0.81
C VAL A 223 14.25 -2.90 -1.06
N ILE A 224 14.63 -3.25 -2.30
CA ILE A 224 15.24 -4.51 -2.69
C ILE A 224 16.55 -4.13 -3.35
N GLY A 225 17.68 -4.69 -2.92
CA GLY A 225 18.97 -4.23 -3.41
C GLY A 225 20.17 -4.94 -2.83
N GLN A 226 21.32 -4.35 -3.06
CA GLN A 226 22.61 -4.86 -2.65
C GLN A 226 23.64 -3.73 -2.46
N ASN A 227 24.69 -4.07 -1.72
CA ASN A 227 25.94 -3.32 -1.63
C ASN A 227 27.12 -4.31 -1.70
N GLU A 228 28.32 -3.84 -1.37
CA GLU A 228 29.56 -4.63 -1.42
C GLU A 228 29.59 -5.80 -0.42
N ASN A 229 28.73 -5.77 0.60
CA ASN A 229 28.78 -6.68 1.74
C ASN A 229 27.54 -7.60 1.83
N CYS A 230 26.38 -7.17 1.35
CA CYS A 230 25.14 -7.93 1.44
C CYS A 230 24.14 -7.58 0.32
N ALA A 231 23.14 -8.45 0.19
CA ALA A 231 21.95 -8.23 -0.63
C ALA A 231 20.69 -8.53 0.19
N TRP A 232 19.60 -7.83 -0.10
CA TRP A 232 18.32 -7.97 0.59
C TRP A 232 17.16 -7.86 -0.40
N GLY A 233 16.05 -8.46 0.00
CA GLY A 233 14.80 -8.43 -0.73
C GLY A 233 13.65 -8.89 0.15
N PHE A 234 12.43 -8.75 -0.33
CA PHE A 234 11.24 -9.17 0.40
C PHE A 234 10.14 -9.63 -0.55
N THR A 235 9.17 -10.35 0.01
CA THR A 235 7.93 -10.77 -0.64
C THR A 235 6.79 -10.49 0.31
N ASN A 236 5.57 -10.30 -0.21
CA ASN A 236 4.41 -10.19 0.65
C ASN A 236 4.21 -11.51 1.42
N SER A 237 4.05 -11.42 2.75
CA SER A 237 3.83 -12.59 3.61
C SER A 237 2.35 -13.00 3.67
N MET A 238 1.44 -12.19 3.13
CA MET A 238 -0.01 -12.43 3.15
C MET A 238 -0.54 -12.72 4.57
N VAL A 239 0.05 -12.03 5.55
CA VAL A 239 -0.33 -12.17 6.97
C VAL A 239 -1.65 -11.45 7.23
N ASP A 240 -2.35 -11.90 8.26
CA ASP A 240 -3.50 -11.20 8.79
C ASP A 240 -3.04 -9.94 9.52
N ASP A 241 -3.42 -8.78 8.99
CA ASP A 241 -2.88 -7.46 9.34
C ASP A 241 -3.95 -6.35 9.49
N VAL A 242 -5.24 -6.71 9.38
CA VAL A 242 -6.39 -5.82 9.58
C VAL A 242 -7.56 -6.61 10.14
N ASP A 243 -8.01 -6.20 11.32
CA ASP A 243 -9.21 -6.72 11.98
C ASP A 243 -10.37 -5.72 11.93
N PHE A 244 -11.60 -6.22 11.83
CA PHE A 244 -12.83 -5.43 11.96
C PHE A 244 -13.52 -5.67 13.31
N PHE A 245 -13.98 -4.59 13.95
CA PHE A 245 -14.64 -4.64 15.25
C PHE A 245 -16.06 -4.08 15.17
N ILE A 246 -17.01 -4.75 15.82
CA ILE A 246 -18.36 -4.25 16.05
C ILE A 246 -18.40 -3.61 17.44
N GLU A 247 -18.58 -2.30 17.48
CA GLU A 247 -18.64 -1.53 18.72
C GLU A 247 -20.07 -1.15 19.10
N THR A 248 -20.36 -1.12 20.40
CA THR A 248 -21.61 -0.55 20.94
C THR A 248 -21.30 0.83 21.52
N LEU A 249 -21.84 1.88 20.91
CA LEU A 249 -21.73 3.25 21.42
C LEU A 249 -22.57 3.39 22.70
N LYS A 250 -22.02 4.08 23.69
CA LYS A 250 -22.70 4.40 24.96
C LYS A 250 -23.06 5.88 25.01
#